data_AF-A0A973LRF0-F1
#
_entry.id   AF-A0A973LRF0-F1
#
_cell.length_a   1.000
_cell.length_b   1.000
_cell.length_c   1.000
_cell.angle_alpha   90.00
_cell.angle_beta   90.00
_cell.angle_gamma   90.00
#
_symmetry.space_group_name_H-M   'P 1'
#
loop_
_entity.id
_entity.type
_entity.pdbx_description
1 polymer ?
#
loop_
_entity_poly.entity_id
_entity_poly.type
_entity_poly.pdbx_seq_one_letter_code
_entity_poly.pdbx_strand_id
1 'polypeptide(L)'
;CELLESGGAGLGPGTRLEADLADALGRLLARAQRAGAVRRDLSGADVHDLLRGCLVAERRSRARGVTGRAAAVVCDGMRATAD
;
A
#
# COMPACT_ATOMS: atom_id res chain seq x y z
N CYS A 1 -2.67 -17.36 -21.95
CA CYS A 1 -1.94 -17.73 -20.73
C CYS A 1 -0.67 -16.89 -20.63
N GLU A 2 -0.76 -15.75 -19.95
CA GLU A 2 0.36 -14.88 -19.58
C GLU A 2 1.12 -15.53 -18.41
N LEU A 3 1.86 -16.59 -18.69
CA LEU A 3 2.72 -17.23 -17.72
C LEU A 3 4.10 -16.55 -17.80
N LEU A 4 4.49 -15.89 -16.69
CA LEU A 4 5.83 -15.37 -16.41
C LEU A 4 6.16 -13.94 -16.90
N GLU A 5 5.48 -12.94 -16.34
CA GLU A 5 6.18 -11.68 -15.98
C GLU A 5 7.15 -11.96 -14.82
N SER A 6 8.23 -12.67 -15.14
CA SER A 6 9.31 -13.06 -14.23
C SER A 6 10.21 -11.85 -13.98
N GLY A 7 10.01 -11.18 -12.84
CA GLY A 7 10.87 -10.06 -12.44
C GLY A 7 10.48 -9.46 -11.09
N GLY A 8 10.58 -10.25 -10.03
CA GLY A 8 10.53 -9.75 -8.66
C GLY A 8 10.26 -10.88 -7.69
N ALA A 9 11.11 -11.05 -6.68
CA ALA A 9 10.79 -11.87 -5.53
C ALA A 9 9.47 -11.35 -4.94
N GLY A 10 8.38 -12.00 -5.32
CA GLY A 10 7.04 -11.54 -5.02
C GLY A 10 6.83 -11.58 -3.51
N LEU A 11 6.18 -10.55 -2.98
CA LEU A 11 5.46 -10.62 -1.72
C LEU A 11 4.32 -11.63 -1.88
N GLY A 12 4.68 -12.90 -1.93
CA GLY A 12 3.74 -14.01 -2.05
C GLY A 12 3.03 -14.23 -0.72
N PRO A 13 1.74 -14.63 -0.75
CA PRO A 13 0.98 -15.00 0.44
C PRO A 13 1.73 -15.98 1.35
N GLY A 14 1.81 -15.68 2.64
CA GLY A 14 2.40 -16.54 3.67
C GLY A 14 3.93 -16.55 3.71
N THR A 15 4.61 -15.64 2.98
CA THR A 15 6.08 -15.54 3.06
C THR A 15 6.51 -14.79 4.32
N ARG A 16 7.69 -15.13 4.85
CA ARG A 16 8.32 -14.36 5.95
C ARG A 16 8.46 -12.88 5.60
N LEU A 17 8.79 -12.58 4.34
CA LEU A 17 8.90 -11.22 3.86
C LEU A 17 7.56 -10.46 3.91
N GLU A 18 6.46 -11.11 3.56
CA GLU A 18 5.13 -10.51 3.68
C GLU A 18 4.77 -10.26 5.16
N ALA A 19 5.06 -11.22 6.04
CA ALA A 19 4.84 -11.05 7.47
C ALA A 19 5.66 -9.87 8.02
N ASP A 20 6.97 -9.81 7.70
CA ASP A 20 7.87 -8.72 8.11
C ASP A 20 7.40 -7.35 7.58
N LEU A 21 6.86 -7.32 6.35
CA LEU A 21 6.29 -6.12 5.76
C LEU A 21 5.01 -5.68 6.46
N ALA A 22 4.07 -6.60 6.72
CA ALA A 22 2.82 -6.30 7.43
C ALA A 22 3.12 -5.74 8.82
N ASP A 23 4.10 -6.33 9.50
CA ASP A 23 4.60 -5.89 10.80
C ASP A 23 5.20 -4.47 10.75
N ALA A 24 6.04 -4.20 9.74
CA ALA A 24 6.64 -2.89 9.54
C ALA A 24 5.57 -1.82 9.23
N LEU A 25 4.59 -2.15 8.37
CA LEU A 25 3.46 -1.29 8.06
C LEU A 25 2.63 -0.98 9.30
N GLY A 26 2.32 -1.98 10.12
CA GLY A 26 1.59 -1.78 11.38
C GLY A 26 2.33 -0.83 12.34
N ARG A 27 3.65 -0.99 12.48
CA ARG A 27 4.48 -0.09 13.31
C ARG A 27 4.50 1.35 12.77
N LEU A 28 4.59 1.51 11.45
CA LEU A 28 4.58 2.82 10.80
C LEU A 28 3.22 3.51 10.96
N LEU A 29 2.13 2.78 10.69
CA LEU A 29 0.77 3.28 10.84
C LEU A 29 0.50 3.73 12.28
N ALA A 30 0.87 2.90 13.27
CA ALA A 30 0.68 3.25 14.68
C ALA A 30 1.45 4.53 15.07
N ARG A 31 2.65 4.75 14.52
CA ARG A 31 3.40 6.00 14.72
C ARG A 31 2.70 7.20 14.06
N ALA A 32 2.25 7.04 12.81
CA ALA A 32 1.58 8.11 12.07
C ALA A 32 0.25 8.51 12.73
N GLN A 33 -0.53 7.53 13.21
CA GLN A 33 -1.78 7.78 13.95
C GLN A 33 -1.53 8.45 15.30
N ARG A 34 -0.47 8.07 16.03
CA ARG A 34 -0.08 8.77 17.28
C ARG A 34 0.34 10.23 17.04
N ALA A 35 0.93 10.52 15.89
CA ALA A 35 1.29 11.88 15.49
C ALA A 35 0.10 12.68 14.92
N GLY A 36 -1.09 12.08 14.81
CA GLY A 36 -2.26 12.72 14.20
C GLY A 36 -2.15 12.90 12.68
N ALA A 37 -1.21 12.24 12.01
CA ALA A 37 -1.02 12.37 10.57
C ALA A 37 -1.99 11.50 9.75
N VAL A 38 -2.47 10.39 10.34
CA VAL A 38 -3.33 9.39 9.69
C VAL A 38 -4.55 9.12 10.58
N ARG A 39 -5.72 8.95 9.94
CA ARG A 39 -6.99 8.63 10.62
C ARG A 39 -6.91 7.30 11.41
N ARG A 40 -7.61 7.23 12.54
CA ARG A 40 -7.43 6.17 13.56
C ARG A 40 -8.24 4.89 13.31
N ASP A 41 -9.16 4.92 12.37
CA ASP A 41 -10.04 3.81 12.00
C ASP A 41 -9.42 2.86 10.96
N LEU A 42 -8.23 3.19 10.44
CA LEU A 42 -7.48 2.31 9.54
C LEU A 42 -6.65 1.30 10.33
N SER A 43 -6.69 0.05 9.88
CA SER A 43 -5.82 -1.03 10.33
C SER A 43 -4.59 -1.19 9.43
N GLY A 44 -3.59 -1.92 9.91
CA GLY A 44 -2.41 -2.27 9.11
C GLY A 44 -2.76 -3.12 7.87
N ALA A 45 -3.81 -3.96 7.98
CA ALA A 45 -4.31 -4.76 6.87
C ALA A 45 -4.91 -3.87 5.77
N ASP A 46 -5.71 -2.87 6.16
CA ASP A 46 -6.28 -1.90 5.20
C ASP A 46 -5.17 -1.17 4.42
N VAL A 47 -4.13 -0.70 5.13
CA VAL A 47 -2.99 -0.01 4.50
C VAL A 47 -2.23 -0.93 3.56
N HIS A 48 -2.04 -2.20 3.94
CA HIS A 48 -1.37 -3.18 3.10
C HIS A 48 -2.16 -3.49 1.81
N ASP A 49 -3.47 -3.67 1.92
CA ASP A 49 -4.34 -3.92 0.77
C ASP A 49 -4.45 -2.69 -0.15
N LEU A 50 -4.51 -1.49 0.42
CA LEU A 50 -4.43 -0.24 -0.34
C LEU A 50 -3.11 -0.14 -1.11
N LEU A 51 -1.98 -0.47 -0.49
CA LEU A 51 -0.66 -0.47 -1.14
C LEU A 51 -0.62 -1.45 -2.32
N ARG A 52 -1.16 -2.67 -2.16
CA ARG A 52 -1.32 -3.64 -3.26
C ARG A 52 -2.17 -3.08 -4.40
N GLY A 53 -3.29 -2.46 -4.07
CA GLY A 53 -4.16 -1.78 -5.04
C GLY A 53 -3.42 -0.69 -5.81
N CYS A 54 -2.65 0.15 -5.12
CA CYS A 54 -1.80 1.15 -5.75
C CYS A 54 -0.81 0.52 -6.72
N LEU A 55 -0.09 -0.54 -6.33
CA LEU A 55 0.87 -1.21 -7.22
C LEU A 55 0.23 -1.69 -8.53
N VAL A 56 -0.97 -2.28 -8.45
CA VAL A 56 -1.71 -2.71 -9.64
C VAL A 56 -2.14 -1.50 -10.49
N ALA A 57 -2.64 -0.44 -9.86
CA ALA A 57 -3.05 0.79 -10.55
C ALA A 57 -1.87 1.50 -11.23
N GLU A 58 -0.70 1.52 -10.60
CA GLU A 58 0.54 2.09 -11.14
C GLU A 58 1.03 1.28 -12.36
N ARG A 59 1.01 -0.06 -12.28
CA ARG A 59 1.31 -0.93 -13.44
C ARG A 59 0.39 -0.62 -14.63
N ARG A 60 -0.92 -0.51 -14.39
CA ARG A 60 -1.89 -0.16 -15.46
C ARG A 60 -1.73 1.26 -15.98
N SER A 61 -1.26 2.19 -15.16
CA SER A 61 -1.00 3.57 -15.57
C SER A 61 0.21 3.63 -16.50
N ARG A 62 1.30 2.93 -16.12
CA ARG A 62 2.49 2.75 -16.98
C ARG A 62 2.16 2.11 -18.31
N ALA A 63 1.34 1.05 -18.33
CA ALA A 63 0.90 0.39 -19.56
C ALA A 63 0.11 1.32 -20.50
N ARG A 64 -0.59 2.32 -19.95
CA ARG A 64 -1.30 3.36 -20.72
C ARG A 64 -0.42 4.56 -21.08
N GLY A 65 0.87 4.55 -20.73
CA GLY A 65 1.78 5.67 -20.95
C GLY A 65 1.48 6.92 -20.11
N VAL A 66 0.81 6.77 -18.96
CA VAL A 66 0.46 7.88 -18.07
C VAL A 66 1.12 7.76 -16.71
N THR A 67 1.44 8.90 -16.09
CA THR A 67 1.88 8.95 -14.70
C THR A 67 0.74 8.52 -13.79
N GLY A 68 0.96 7.50 -12.96
CA GLY A 68 -0.03 7.10 -11.98
C GLY A 68 -0.07 8.06 -10.79
N ARG A 69 -1.25 8.12 -10.18
CA ARG A 69 -1.57 9.01 -9.05
C ARG A 69 -2.22 8.26 -7.90
N ALA A 70 -2.26 6.93 -7.98
CA ALA A 70 -3.06 6.12 -7.07
C ALA A 70 -2.50 6.21 -5.65
N ALA A 71 -1.18 6.13 -5.51
CA ALA A 71 -0.53 6.28 -4.21
C ALA A 71 -0.78 7.65 -3.58
N ALA A 72 -0.68 8.74 -4.36
CA ALA A 72 -0.93 10.09 -3.85
C ALA A 72 -2.38 10.25 -3.36
N VAL A 73 -3.36 9.84 -4.17
CA VAL A 73 -4.79 9.90 -3.81
C VAL A 73 -5.09 9.08 -2.56
N VAL A 74 -4.53 7.87 -2.46
CA VAL A 74 -4.71 7.01 -1.28
C VAL A 74 -4.07 7.66 -0.05
N CYS A 75 -2.84 8.16 -0.14
CA CYS A 75 -2.20 8.89 0.96
C CYS A 75 -3.01 10.11 1.40
N ASP A 76 -3.59 10.86 0.47
CA ASP A 76 -4.46 12.00 0.77
C ASP A 76 -5.72 11.54 1.54
N GLY A 77 -6.35 10.44 1.11
CA GLY A 77 -7.54 9.87 1.77
C GLY A 77 -7.28 9.25 3.15
N MET A 78 -6.03 8.89 3.45
CA MET A 78 -5.64 8.37 4.76
C MET A 78 -5.36 9.47 5.80
N ARG A 79 -5.21 10.73 5.38
CA ARG A 79 -4.90 11.82 6.33
C ARG A 79 -6.00 11.94 7.39
N ALA A 80 -5.60 12.33 8.60
CA ALA A 80 -6.56 12.68 9.62
C ALA A 80 -7.44 13.84 9.13
N THR A 81 -8.75 13.70 9.24
CA THR A 81 -9.67 14.82 9.15
C THR A 81 -9.49 15.67 10.40
N ALA A 82 -9.38 16.99 10.22
CA ALA A 82 -9.54 17.90 11.34
C ALA A 82 -11.00 17.79 11.81
N ASP A 83 -11.20 17.35 13.04
CA ASP A 83 -12.46 17.55 13.75
C ASP A 83 -12.65 19.04 14.09
#